data_AF-A0A1F9D734-F1
#
_entry.id   AF-A0A1F9D734-F1
#
_cell.length_a   1.000
_cell.length_b   1.000
_cell.length_c   1.000
_cell.angle_alpha   90.00
_cell.angle_beta   90.00
_cell.angle_gamma   90.00
#
_symmetry.space_group_name_H-M   'P 1'
#
loop_
_entity.id
_entity.type
_entity.pdbx_description
1 polymer ?
#
loop_
_entity_poly.entity_id
_entity_poly.type
_entity_poly.pdbx_seq_one_letter_code
_entity_poly.pdbx_strand_id
1 'polypeptide(L)' 'MRPLFYGTFWVGIYLSIILAPLLVLLIGPIPPGRGFWREFSVSLGFVGLSMMGLQFFLTGRFKHITA' A
#
# COMPACT_ATOMS: atom_id res chain seq x y z
N MET A 1 6.70 11.19 -25.07
CA MET A 1 5.40 11.01 -24.37
C MET A 1 5.17 9.59 -23.82
N ARG A 2 5.66 8.52 -24.46
CA ARG A 2 5.52 7.12 -24.01
C ARG A 2 6.04 6.77 -22.59
N PRO A 3 7.15 7.35 -22.06
CA PRO A 3 7.64 6.97 -20.73
C PRO A 3 6.82 7.58 -19.58
N LEU A 4 6.13 8.70 -19.84
CA LEU A 4 5.29 9.37 -18.83
C LEU A 4 4.08 8.50 -18.47
N PHE A 5 3.41 7.92 -19.47
CA PHE A 5 2.28 7.02 -19.24
C PHE A 5 2.68 5.77 -18.43
N TYR A 6 3.85 5.20 -18.71
CA TYR A 6 4.38 4.08 -17.94
C TYR A 6 4.69 4.47 -16.50
N GLY A 7 5.33 5.62 -16.28
CA GLY A 7 5.62 6.12 -14.93
C GLY A 7 4.33 6.36 -14.13
N THR A 8 3.35 7.06 -14.71
CA THR A 8 2.06 7.32 -14.07
C THR A 8 1.31 6.03 -13.75
N PHE A 9 1.35 5.04 -14.64
CA PHE A 9 0.71 3.74 -14.42
C PHE A 9 1.30 3.00 -13.21
N TRP A 10 2.63 2.92 -13.13
CA TRP A 10 3.31 2.28 -12.00
C TRP A 10 3.11 3.01 -10.68
N VAL A 11 3.08 4.36 -10.71
CA VAL A 11 2.75 5.17 -9.53
C VAL A 11 1.30 4.93 -9.09
N GLY A 12 0.37 4.79 -10.03
CA GLY A 12 -1.03 4.45 -9.72
C GLY A 12 -1.17 3.08 -9.06
N ILE A 13 -0.42 2.08 -9.53
CA ILE A 13 -0.36 0.75 -8.89
C ILE A 13 0.22 0.86 -7.49
N TYR A 14 1.35 1.56 -7.33
CA TYR A 14 1.98 1.78 -6.03
C TYR A 14 1.00 2.39 -5.03
N LEU A 15 0.35 3.51 -5.40
CA LEU A 15 -0.66 4.16 -4.56
C LEU A 15 -1.83 3.23 -4.21
N SER A 16 -2.31 2.45 -5.17
CA SER A 16 -3.42 1.50 -4.94
C SER A 16 -3.06 0.44 -3.89
N ILE A 17 -1.84 -0.09 -3.94
CA ILE A 17 -1.39 -1.13 -2.99
C ILE A 17 -1.26 -0.58 -1.57
N ILE A 18 -0.70 0.62 -1.40
CA ILE A 18 -0.44 1.17 -0.06
C ILE A 18 -1.72 1.72 0.56
N LEU A 19 -2.64 2.26 -0.25
CA LEU A 19 -3.93 2.77 0.22
C LEU A 19 -4.97 1.66 0.44
N ALA A 20 -4.78 0.47 -0.11
CA ALA A 20 -5.67 -0.67 0.10
C ALA A 20 -6.01 -0.94 1.58
N PRO A 21 -5.03 -1.09 2.51
CA PRO A 21 -5.34 -1.31 3.93
C PRO A 21 -6.12 -0.15 4.56
N LEU A 22 -5.88 1.08 4.13
CA LEU A 22 -6.63 2.24 4.61
C LEU A 22 -8.10 2.15 4.21
N LEU A 23 -8.38 1.80 2.95
CA LEU A 23 -9.75 1.63 2.46
C LEU A 23 -10.46 0.48 3.18
N VAL A 24 -9.77 -0.65 3.39
CA VAL A 24 -10.33 -1.83 4.06
C VAL A 24 -10.73 -1.52 5.51
N LEU A 25 -9.88 -0.83 6.26
CA LEU A 25 -10.13 -0.51 7.66
C LEU A 25 -11.13 0.63 7.85
N LEU A 26 -11.23 1.55 6.88
CA LEU A 26 -12.19 2.67 6.95
C LEU A 26 -13.61 2.26 6.52
N ILE A 27 -13.74 1.28 5.62
CA ILE A 27 -15.03 0.78 5.12
C ILE A 27 -15.55 -0.40 5.99
N GLY A 28 -14.64 -1.12 6.65
CA GLY A 28 -14.99 -2.27 7.50
C GLY A 28 -15.84 -1.89 8.73
N PRO A 29 -16.58 -2.87 9.29
CA PRO A 29 -17.39 -2.64 10.48
C PRO A 29 -16.49 -2.24 11.67
N ILE A 30 -16.77 -1.06 12.24
CA ILE A 30 -16.03 -0.54 13.39
C ILE A 30 -16.44 -1.32 14.64
N PRO A 31 -15.50 -1.97 15.35
CA PRO A 31 -15.82 -2.67 16.59
C PRO A 31 -16.42 -1.72 17.64
N PRO A 32 -17.41 -2.16 18.43
CA PRO A 32 -18.01 -1.32 19.46
C PRO A 32 -16.94 -0.85 20.46
N GLY A 33 -16.86 0.46 20.69
CA GLY A 33 -15.85 1.08 21.57
C GLY A 33 -14.58 1.57 20.85
N ARG A 34 -14.48 1.44 19.52
CA ARG A 34 -13.40 2.07 18.74
C ARG A 34 -13.90 3.33 18.04
N GLY A 35 -13.22 4.45 18.27
CA GLY A 35 -13.51 5.72 17.60
C GLY A 35 -12.78 5.85 16.26
N PHE A 36 -13.30 6.71 15.38
CA PHE A 36 -12.75 6.99 14.06
C PHE A 36 -11.23 7.28 14.06
N TRP A 37 -10.75 8.13 14.97
CA TRP A 37 -9.34 8.49 15.09
C TRP A 37 -8.42 7.30 15.37
N ARG A 38 -8.91 6.30 16.08
CA ARG A 38 -8.15 5.08 16.38
C ARG A 38 -8.02 4.22 15.12
N GLU A 39 -9.13 3.98 14.42
CA GLU A 39 -9.10 3.21 13.17
C GLU A 39 -8.29 3.93 12.07
N PHE A 40 -8.37 5.26 11.99
CA PHE A 40 -7.52 6.05 11.10
C PHE A 40 -6.02 5.91 11.42
N SER A 41 -5.65 6.00 12.70
CA SER A 41 -4.25 5.82 13.14
C SER A 41 -3.74 4.40 12.85
N VAL A 42 -4.56 3.39 13.11
CA VAL A 42 -4.23 1.98 12.82
C VAL A 42 -4.05 1.78 11.31
N SER A 43 -4.96 2.33 10.50
CA SER A 43 -4.89 2.29 9.05
C SER A 43 -3.59 2.88 8.51
N LEU A 44 -3.14 4.02 9.05
CA LEU A 44 -1.85 4.62 8.70
C LEU A 44 -0.65 3.73 9.05
N GLY A 45 -0.73 2.98 10.15
CA GLY A 45 0.28 1.98 10.50
C GLY A 45 0.38 0.87 9.44
N PHE A 46 -0.76 0.36 8.95
CA PHE A 46 -0.79 -0.63 7.88
C PHE A 46 -0.29 -0.07 6.54
N VAL A 47 -0.61 1.18 6.21
CA VAL A 47 -0.03 1.90 5.05
C VAL A 47 1.50 1.88 5.14
N GLY A 48 2.08 2.18 6.30
CA GLY A 48 3.53 2.13 6.54
C GLY A 48 4.13 0.73 6.36
N LEU A 49 3.46 -0.31 6.87
CA LEU A 49 3.87 -1.71 6.67
C LEU A 49 3.84 -2.11 5.19
N SER A 50 2.79 -1.72 4.46
CA SER A 50 2.69 -1.94 3.01
C SER A 50 3.81 -1.23 2.25
N MET A 51 4.18 0.00 2.62
CA MET A 51 5.34 0.70 2.04
C MET A 51 6.64 -0.07 2.27
N MET A 52 6.89 -0.53 3.50
CA MET A 52 8.09 -1.30 3.82
C MET A 52 8.15 -2.60 3.02
N GLY A 53 7.04 -3.35 2.94
CA GLY A 53 6.96 -4.57 2.13
C GLY A 53 7.23 -4.31 0.64
N LEU A 54 6.68 -3.22 0.09
CA LEU A 54 6.92 -2.83 -1.30
C LEU A 54 8.39 -2.46 -1.56
N GLN A 55 9.06 -1.79 -0.62
CA GLN A 55 10.50 -1.50 -0.75
C GLN A 55 11.33 -2.79 -0.82
N PHE A 56 11.02 -3.81 -0.01
CA PHE A 56 11.65 -5.12 -0.12
C PHE A 56 11.28 -5.85 -1.41
N PHE A 57 10.05 -5.72 -1.89
CA PHE A 57 9.63 -6.31 -3.17
C PHE A 57 10.36 -5.70 -4.37
N LEU A 58 10.51 -4.37 -4.38
CA LEU A 58 11.20 -3.64 -5.45
C LEU A 58 12.73 -3.82 -5.41
N THR A 59 13.30 -3.96 -4.21
CA THR A 59 14.76 -4.13 -4.02
C THR A 59 15.17 -5.61 -3.97
N GLY A 60 14.21 -6.50 -3.76
CA GLY A 60 14.38 -7.94 -3.84
C GLY A 60 14.81 -8.31 -5.25
N ARG A 61 16.11 -8.49 -5.43
CA ARG A 61 16.67 -9.09 -6.64
C ARG A 61 16.21 -10.56 -6.66
N PHE A 62 15.02 -10.80 -7.20
CA PHE A 62 14.53 -12.16 -7.47
C PHE A 62 15.50 -12.82 -8.46
N LYS A 63 16.49 -13.53 -7.92
CA LYS A 63 17.53 -14.22 -8.68
C LYS A 63 16.96 -15.36 -9.55
N HIS A 64 15.71 -15.77 -9.34
CA HIS A 64 15.04 -16.76 -10.19
C HIS A 64 14.71 -16.29 -11.62
N ILE A 65 15.02 -15.04 -11.98
CA ILE A 65 14.93 -14.53 -13.36
C ILE A 65 16.33 -14.17 -13.91
N THR A 66 17.38 -14.24 -13.10
CA THR A 66 18.76 -14.05 -13.57
C THR A 66 19.36 -15.41 -13.84
N ALA A 67 19.24 -15.82 -15.12
CA ALA A 67 20.00 -16.91 -15.72
C ALA A 67 21.51 -16.77 -15.48
#